data_AF-A0A352CLS4-F1
#
_entry.id   AF-A0A352CLS4-F1
#
_cell.length_a   1.000
_cell.length_b   1.000
_cell.length_c   1.000
_cell.angle_alpha   90.00
_cell.angle_beta   90.00
_cell.angle_gamma   90.00
#
_symmetry.space_group_name_H-M   'P 1'
#
loop_
_entity.id
_entity.type
_entity.pdbx_description
1 polymer ?
#
loop_
_entity_poly.entity_id
_entity_poly.type
_entity_poly.pdbx_seq_one_letter_code
_entity_poly.pdbx_strand_id
1 'polypeptide(L)'
;TARQLKDMNANRVFICCTFGLFTEGLEMFDDAYEKGYFDRIITTNLHYRRPELLKKEWYTEADMSKLIAQIIDFSNHDMSMDKVGTPTEKIREILSIYNDHVDKEV
;
A
#
# COMPACT_ATOMS: atom_id res chain seq x y z
N THR A 1 -11.47 11.78 -9.16
CA THR A 1 -11.87 10.56 -8.44
C THR A 1 -12.05 10.75 -6.95
N ALA A 2 -11.01 11.03 -6.15
CA ALA A 2 -11.15 11.12 -4.68
C ALA A 2 -12.23 12.13 -4.22
N ARG A 3 -12.26 13.32 -4.81
CA ARG A 3 -13.35 14.31 -4.64
C ARG A 3 -14.74 13.73 -4.90
N GLN A 4 -14.92 13.05 -6.04
CA GLN A 4 -16.20 12.44 -6.41
C GLN A 4 -16.64 11.35 -5.42
N LEU A 5 -15.69 10.57 -4.88
CA LEU A 5 -16.01 9.59 -3.83
C LEU A 5 -16.51 10.29 -2.55
N LYS A 6 -15.93 11.44 -2.20
CA LYS A 6 -16.41 12.27 -1.08
C LYS A 6 -17.79 12.86 -1.35
N ASP A 7 -18.05 13.33 -2.57
CA ASP A 7 -19.39 13.78 -2.98
C ASP A 7 -20.43 12.64 -2.91
N MET A 8 -19.99 11.39 -3.05
CA MET A 8 -20.79 10.17 -2.86
C MET A 8 -20.83 9.69 -1.40
N ASN A 9 -20.46 10.52 -0.43
CA ASN A 9 -20.43 10.23 1.02
C ASN A 9 -19.47 9.09 1.43
N ALA A 10 -18.36 8.87 0.70
CA ALA A 10 -17.32 7.96 1.15
C ALA A 10 -16.66 8.48 2.45
N ASN A 11 -16.81 7.74 3.55
CA ASN A 11 -16.22 8.13 4.83
C ASN A 11 -14.69 8.26 4.75
N ARG A 12 -14.03 7.26 4.14
CA ARG A 12 -12.57 7.19 3.99
C ARG A 12 -12.17 6.82 2.57
N VAL A 13 -11.09 7.40 2.07
CA VAL A 13 -10.58 7.16 0.72
C VAL A 13 -9.09 6.84 0.81
N PHE A 14 -8.74 5.62 0.40
CA PHE A 14 -7.37 5.13 0.32
C PHE A 14 -6.98 4.96 -1.14
N ILE A 15 -5.79 5.43 -1.50
CA ILE A 15 -5.27 5.36 -2.86
C ILE A 15 -4.11 4.38 -2.85
N CYS A 16 -4.25 3.25 -3.53
CA CYS A 16 -3.18 2.26 -3.67
C CYS A 16 -2.63 2.29 -5.10
N CYS A 17 -1.32 2.46 -5.26
CA CYS A 17 -0.66 2.42 -6.56
C CYS A 17 0.69 1.70 -6.46
N THR A 18 1.02 0.82 -7.41
CA THR A 18 2.31 0.14 -7.41
C THR A 18 3.47 1.14 -7.49
N PHE A 19 3.40 2.09 -8.42
CA PHE A 19 4.46 3.07 -8.67
C PHE A 19 3.95 4.50 -8.49
N GLY A 20 4.31 5.14 -7.39
CA GLY A 20 3.99 6.54 -7.09
C GLY A 20 5.01 7.49 -7.70
N LEU A 21 4.87 7.81 -8.99
CA LEU A 21 5.90 8.60 -9.67
C LEU A 21 5.95 10.08 -9.24
N PHE A 22 4.82 10.66 -8.85
CA PHE A 22 4.70 12.06 -8.39
C PHE A 22 5.44 13.07 -9.31
N THR A 23 5.28 12.93 -10.62
CA THR A 23 6.05 13.69 -11.63
C THR A 23 5.79 15.20 -11.58
N GLU A 24 4.61 15.62 -11.15
CA GLU A 24 4.22 17.02 -10.99
C GLU A 24 4.48 17.54 -9.57
N GLY A 25 5.21 16.78 -8.74
CA GLY A 25 5.47 17.12 -7.35
C GLY A 25 4.38 16.64 -6.39
N LEU A 26 4.47 17.13 -5.14
CA LEU A 26 3.66 16.66 -4.00
C LEU A 26 2.58 17.67 -3.57
N GLU A 27 2.68 18.93 -4.01
CA GLU A 27 1.85 20.04 -3.53
C GLU A 27 0.36 19.81 -3.78
N MET A 28 0.00 19.30 -4.96
CA MET A 28 -1.40 18.95 -5.25
C MET A 28 -1.97 17.89 -4.29
N PHE A 29 -1.12 16.98 -3.81
CA PHE A 29 -1.51 15.94 -2.87
C PHE A 29 -1.57 16.47 -1.43
N ASP A 30 -0.69 17.41 -1.08
CA ASP A 30 -0.76 18.13 0.19
C ASP A 30 -2.09 18.89 0.32
N ASP A 31 -2.43 19.72 -0.67
CA ASP A 31 -3.69 20.47 -0.71
C ASP A 31 -4.93 19.55 -0.69
N ALA A 32 -4.88 18.44 -1.43
CA ALA A 32 -5.97 17.48 -1.45
C ALA A 32 -6.11 16.72 -0.10
N TYR A 33 -5.02 16.51 0.63
CA TYR A 33 -5.04 15.91 1.95
C TYR A 33 -5.61 16.88 2.99
N GLU A 34 -5.19 18.15 2.96
CA GLU A 34 -5.71 19.20 3.84
C GLU A 34 -7.22 19.42 3.64
N LYS A 35 -7.70 19.32 2.40
CA LYS A 35 -9.13 19.37 2.06
C LYS A 35 -9.89 18.09 2.41
N GLY A 36 -9.21 17.06 2.92
CA GLY A 36 -9.80 15.80 3.31
C GLY A 36 -10.32 14.96 2.14
N TYR A 37 -9.77 15.12 0.94
CA TYR A 37 -10.20 14.34 -0.24
C TYR A 37 -9.76 12.88 -0.17
N PHE A 38 -8.67 12.59 0.54
CA PHE A 38 -8.20 11.23 0.79
C PHE A 38 -7.52 11.14 2.16
N ASP A 39 -7.42 9.92 2.68
CA ASP A 39 -6.85 9.63 4.00
C ASP A 39 -5.37 9.24 3.90
N ARG A 40 -5.04 8.37 2.93
CA ARG A 40 -3.68 7.88 2.70
C ARG A 40 -3.46 7.53 1.23
N ILE A 41 -2.21 7.71 0.79
CA ILE A 41 -1.67 7.16 -0.45
C ILE A 41 -0.66 6.07 -0.09
N ILE A 42 -0.90 4.85 -0.57
CA ILE A 42 -0.05 3.68 -0.35
C ILE A 42 0.65 3.33 -1.65
N THR A 43 1.98 3.30 -1.62
CA THR A 43 2.78 2.88 -2.79
C THR A 43 3.88 1.91 -2.43
N THR A 44 4.31 1.10 -3.41
CA THR A 44 5.41 0.16 -3.18
C THR A 44 6.77 0.84 -3.22
N ASN A 45 7.80 0.16 -2.71
CA ASN A 45 9.19 0.60 -2.84
C ASN A 45 9.91 0.05 -4.09
N LEU A 46 9.17 -0.43 -5.10
CA LEU A 46 9.72 -0.93 -6.36
C LEU A 46 10.12 0.18 -7.36
N HIS A 47 10.21 1.42 -6.89
CA HIS A 47 10.69 2.57 -7.65
C HIS A 47 11.46 3.50 -6.72
N TYR A 48 12.28 4.39 -7.30
CA TYR A 48 12.94 5.43 -6.52
C TYR A 48 11.91 6.39 -5.93
N ARG A 49 12.08 6.73 -4.65
CA ARG A 49 11.20 7.61 -3.89
C ARG A 49 12.01 8.73 -3.29
N ARG A 50 11.55 9.96 -3.54
CA ARG A 50 12.20 11.16 -3.03
C ARG A 50 12.08 11.21 -1.49
N PRO A 51 13.15 11.52 -0.72
CA PRO A 51 13.10 11.48 0.75
C PRO A 51 11.98 12.32 1.39
N GLU A 52 11.59 13.42 0.76
CA GLU A 52 10.48 14.28 1.17
C GLU A 52 9.12 13.60 1.11
N LEU A 53 8.91 12.63 0.21
CA LEU A 53 7.68 11.83 0.13
C LEU A 53 7.52 10.99 1.40
N LEU A 54 8.61 10.39 1.87
CA LEU A 54 8.60 9.50 3.05
C LEU A 54 8.25 10.23 4.34
N LYS A 55 8.32 11.57 4.34
CA LYS A 55 7.96 12.44 5.48
C LYS A 55 6.51 12.93 5.43
N LYS A 56 5.78 12.67 4.34
CA LYS A 56 4.39 13.12 4.20
C LYS A 56 3.48 12.30 5.10
N GLU A 57 2.68 12.96 5.93
CA GLU A 57 1.75 12.30 6.86
C GLU A 57 0.72 11.43 6.14
N TRP A 58 0.36 11.84 4.92
CA TRP A 58 -0.60 11.15 4.08
C TRP A 58 -0.01 9.95 3.31
N TYR A 59 1.31 9.75 3.37
CA TYR A 59 1.99 8.70 2.63
C TYR A 59 2.21 7.44 3.47
N THR A 60 2.12 6.27 2.85
CA THR A 60 2.45 4.99 3.47
C THR A 60 3.16 4.09 2.47
N GLU A 61 4.23 3.45 2.92
CA GLU A 61 4.98 2.47 2.13
C GLU A 61 4.37 1.07 2.27
N ALA A 62 4.17 0.41 1.13
CA ALA A 62 4.03 -1.04 1.04
C ALA A 62 5.38 -1.65 0.67
N ASP A 63 6.14 -2.11 1.67
CA ASP A 63 7.48 -2.67 1.46
C ASP A 63 7.40 -4.03 0.73
N MET A 64 8.03 -4.11 -0.43
CA MET A 64 8.08 -5.31 -1.27
C MET A 64 9.40 -6.06 -1.14
N SER A 65 10.34 -5.62 -0.28
CA SER A 65 11.66 -6.24 -0.12
C SER A 65 11.55 -7.72 0.22
N LYS A 66 10.63 -8.07 1.14
CA LYS A 66 10.36 -9.47 1.50
C LYS A 66 9.82 -10.28 0.33
N LEU A 67 8.95 -9.70 -0.50
CA LEU A 67 8.41 -10.39 -1.67
C LEU A 67 9.53 -10.65 -2.69
N ILE A 68 10.36 -9.65 -2.99
CA ILE A 68 11.48 -9.78 -3.93
C ILE A 68 12.50 -10.80 -3.42
N ALA A 69 12.82 -10.80 -2.12
CA ALA A 69 13.69 -11.81 -1.52
C ALA A 69 13.14 -13.23 -1.70
N GLN A 70 11.83 -13.43 -1.52
CA GLN A 70 11.17 -14.72 -1.76
C GLN A 70 11.23 -15.14 -3.23
N ILE A 71 11.05 -14.21 -4.17
CA ILE A 71 11.16 -14.49 -5.61
C ILE A 71 12.58 -14.94 -5.95
N ILE A 72 13.60 -14.24 -5.44
CA ILE A 72 15.01 -14.59 -5.66
C ILE A 72 15.30 -15.99 -5.10
N ASP A 73 14.86 -16.26 -3.87
CA ASP A 73 15.08 -17.53 -3.19
C ASP A 73 14.45 -18.71 -3.93
N PHE A 74 13.18 -18.58 -4.36
CA PHE A 74 12.49 -19.66 -5.06
C PHE A 74 13.05 -19.89 -6.46
N SER A 75 13.40 -18.80 -7.15
CA SER A 75 14.05 -18.90 -8.47
C SER A 75 15.42 -19.59 -8.37
N ASN A 76 16.19 -19.30 -7.30
CA ASN A 76 17.50 -19.90 -7.08
C ASN A 76 17.44 -21.40 -6.74
N HIS A 77 16.36 -21.84 -6.08
CA HIS A 77 16.18 -23.25 -5.68
C HIS A 77 15.31 -24.06 -6.66
N ASP A 78 14.99 -23.52 -7.83
CA ASP A 78 14.09 -24.13 -8.84
C ASP A 78 12.75 -24.61 -8.23
N MET A 79 12.24 -23.82 -7.28
CA MET A 79 10.99 -24.08 -6.57
C MET A 79 9.81 -23.41 -7.26
N SER A 80 8.61 -24.01 -7.14
CA SER A 80 7.39 -23.39 -7.68
C SER A 80 7.12 -22.02 -7.04
N MET A 81 6.81 -21.05 -7.90
CA MET A 81 6.39 -19.70 -7.52
C MET A 81 4.89 -19.57 -7.18
N ASP A 82 4.11 -20.65 -7.25
CA ASP A 82 2.65 -20.60 -7.04
C ASP A 82 2.29 -19.98 -5.67
N LYS A 83 3.10 -20.25 -4.64
CA LYS A 83 2.94 -19.70 -3.29
C LYS A 83 3.23 -18.19 -3.18
N VAL A 84 3.88 -17.60 -4.18
CA VAL A 84 4.17 -16.16 -4.26
C VAL A 84 3.05 -15.42 -5.00
N GLY A 85 2.42 -16.08 -5.98
CA GLY A 85 1.51 -15.43 -6.92
C GLY A 85 0.17 -14.97 -6.35
N THR A 86 -0.28 -15.53 -5.21
CA THR A 86 -1.60 -15.24 -4.66
C THR A 86 -1.56 -14.95 -3.16
N PRO A 87 -1.90 -13.72 -2.71
CA PRO A 87 -1.95 -13.37 -1.29
C PRO A 87 -3.27 -13.79 -0.59
N THR A 88 -4.19 -14.46 -1.29
CA THR A 88 -5.54 -14.78 -0.80
C THR A 88 -5.56 -15.47 0.57
N GLU A 89 -4.67 -16.45 0.79
CA GLU A 89 -4.61 -17.17 2.07
C GLU A 89 -4.19 -16.25 3.21
N LYS A 90 -3.16 -15.41 3.00
CA LYS A 90 -2.73 -14.40 3.98
C LYS A 90 -3.84 -13.39 4.27
N ILE A 91 -4.58 -12.94 3.26
CA ILE A 91 -5.70 -12.01 3.46
C ILE A 91 -6.78 -12.68 4.31
N ARG A 92 -7.14 -13.94 4.02
CA ARG A 92 -8.12 -14.69 4.80
C ARG A 92 -7.69 -14.88 6.25
N GLU A 93 -6.40 -15.18 6.48
CA GLU A 93 -5.84 -15.30 7.83
C GLU A 93 -5.95 -13.97 8.60
N ILE A 94 -5.55 -12.86 7.99
CA ILE A 94 -5.67 -11.52 8.60
C ILE A 94 -7.13 -11.17 8.90
N LEU A 95 -8.05 -11.48 7.99
CA LEU A 95 -9.48 -11.23 8.18
C LEU A 95 -10.08 -12.07 9.32
N SER A 96 -9.68 -13.34 9.46
CA SER A 96 -10.13 -14.18 10.58
C SER A 96 -9.70 -13.56 11.91
N ILE A 97 -8.42 -13.23 12.04
CA ILE A 97 -7.86 -12.63 13.26
C ILE A 97 -8.59 -11.35 13.64
N TYR A 98 -8.84 -10.47 12.66
CA TYR A 98 -9.60 -9.25 12.87
C TYR A 98 -11.04 -9.51 13.34
N ASN A 99 -11.75 -10.44 12.69
CA ASN A 99 -13.14 -10.77 13.02
C ASN A 99 -13.28 -11.46 14.38
N ASP A 100 -12.29 -12.26 14.75
CA ASP A 100 -12.24 -13.00 16.02
C ASP A 100 -11.81 -12.11 17.20
N HIS A 101 -11.48 -10.83 16.94
CA HIS A 101 -10.98 -9.86 17.93
C HIS A 101 -9.76 -10.39 18.70
N VAL A 102 -8.93 -11.18 18.01
CA VAL A 102 -7.70 -11.72 18.58
C VAL A 102 -6.61 -10.68 18.37
N ASP A 103 -6.11 -10.11 19.46
CA ASP A 103 -4.93 -9.25 19.40
C ASP A 103 -3.73 -10.07 18.91
N LYS A 104 -3.14 -9.68 17.78
CA LYS A 104 -1.82 -10.19 17.40
C LYS A 104 -0.80 -9.59 18.37
N GLU A 105 -0.25 -10.42 19.25
CA GLU A 105 1.05 -10.11 19.85
C GLU A 105 2.06 -9.94 18.70
N VAL A 106 2.65 -8.74 18.63
CA VAL A 106 3.58 -8.30 17.58
C VAL A 106 4.97 -8.89 17.82
#